data_AF-A0A960JWF3-F1
#
_entry.id   AF-A0A960JWF3-F1
#
_cell.length_a   1.000
_cell.length_b   1.000
_cell.length_c   1.000
_cell.angle_alpha   90.00
_cell.angle_beta   90.00
_cell.angle_gamma   90.00
#
_symmetry.space_group_name_H-M   'P 1'
#
loop_
_entity.id
_entity.type
_entity.pdbx_description
1 polymer ?
#
loop_
_entity_poly.entity_id
_entity_poly.type
_entity_poly.pdbx_seq_one_letter_code
_entity_poly.pdbx_strand_id
1 'polypeptide(L)'
;VSFNLVDVAVPYATDWKPGAVALGIVAMWLLLGVEATSLMMKRLPRKVWHGIHFTSYLVFWLTSLHAAFAGTDATSPIYQVTAAASIAAIVWALSYRIATRRAVRRAERNSNPKPMSSPNRLREV
;
A
#
# COMPACT_ATOMS: atom_id res chain seq x y z
N VAL A 1 -0.95 -17.50 -29.60
CA VAL A 1 -0.31 -17.64 -28.28
C VAL A 1 -1.19 -18.56 -27.45
N SER A 2 -0.63 -19.64 -26.90
CA SER A 2 -1.34 -20.54 -25.99
C SER A 2 -0.94 -20.18 -24.57
N PHE A 3 -1.91 -20.00 -23.67
CA PHE A 3 -1.67 -19.62 -22.29
C PHE A 3 -1.91 -20.82 -21.37
N ASN A 4 -0.93 -21.11 -20.53
CA ASN A 4 -0.92 -22.27 -19.64
C ASN A 4 -0.92 -21.81 -18.18
N LEU A 5 -1.09 -22.74 -17.24
CA LEU A 5 -1.11 -22.41 -15.81
C LEU A 5 0.20 -21.76 -15.32
N VAL A 6 1.33 -22.17 -15.90
CA VAL A 6 2.66 -21.62 -15.57
C VAL A 6 2.76 -20.14 -15.97
N ASP A 7 2.13 -19.74 -17.08
CA ASP A 7 2.15 -18.35 -17.58
C ASP A 7 1.41 -17.37 -16.67
N VAL A 8 0.56 -17.87 -15.77
CA VAL A 8 -0.20 -17.09 -14.78
C VAL A 8 0.50 -17.10 -13.41
N ALA A 9 1.28 -18.14 -13.11
CA ALA A 9 1.91 -18.31 -11.80
C ALA A 9 3.36 -17.82 -11.73
N VAL A 10 4.10 -17.91 -12.84
CA VAL A 10 5.55 -17.68 -12.89
C VAL A 10 5.87 -16.42 -13.72
N PRO A 11 6.50 -15.40 -13.13
CA PRO A 11 6.95 -14.22 -13.88
C PRO A 11 7.85 -14.61 -15.06
N TYR A 12 7.66 -13.93 -16.20
CA TYR A 12 8.44 -14.14 -17.44
C TYR A 12 8.28 -15.51 -18.12
N ALA A 13 7.31 -16.34 -17.72
CA ALA A 13 7.05 -17.63 -18.38
C ALA A 13 6.39 -17.48 -19.77
N THR A 14 5.62 -16.41 -19.98
CA THR A 14 4.93 -16.14 -21.25
C THR A 14 5.76 -15.32 -22.22
N ASP A 15 5.65 -15.62 -23.51
CA ASP A 15 6.23 -14.80 -24.59
C ASP A 15 5.42 -13.52 -24.88
N TRP A 16 4.17 -13.44 -24.40
CA TRP A 16 3.31 -12.28 -24.65
C TRP A 16 3.50 -11.22 -23.57
N LYS A 17 4.06 -10.07 -23.97
CA LYS A 17 4.32 -8.90 -23.09
C LYS A 17 4.89 -9.30 -21.71
N PRO A 18 6.01 -10.06 -21.67
CA PRO A 18 6.50 -10.74 -20.47
C PRO A 18 6.68 -9.82 -19.26
N GLY A 19 7.21 -8.60 -19.48
CA GLY A 19 7.39 -7.63 -18.41
C GLY A 19 6.07 -7.12 -17.82
N ALA A 20 5.08 -6.82 -18.66
CA ALA A 20 3.77 -6.38 -18.19
C ALA A 20 3.03 -7.49 -17.43
N VAL A 21 3.11 -8.73 -17.92
CA VAL A 21 2.52 -9.90 -17.25
C VAL A 21 3.21 -10.18 -15.92
N ALA A 22 4.54 -10.10 -15.85
CA ALA A 22 5.30 -10.26 -14.61
C ALA A 22 4.83 -9.31 -13.50
N LEU A 23 4.54 -8.03 -13.82
CA LEU A 23 3.97 -7.07 -12.87
C LEU A 23 2.63 -7.57 -12.29
N GLY A 24 1.76 -8.10 -13.14
CA GLY A 24 0.47 -8.67 -12.73
C GLY A 24 0.61 -9.89 -11.83
N ILE A 25 1.54 -10.79 -12.16
CA ILE A 25 1.82 -12.00 -11.35
C ILE A 25 2.34 -11.62 -9.96
N VAL A 26 3.28 -10.67 -9.87
CA VAL A 26 3.78 -10.19 -8.58
C VAL A 26 2.64 -9.51 -7.79
N ALA A 27 1.82 -8.69 -8.44
CA ALA A 27 0.67 -8.06 -7.80
C ALA A 27 -0.34 -9.09 -7.26
N MET A 28 -0.62 -10.14 -8.03
CA MET A 28 -1.52 -11.23 -7.66
C MET A 28 -1.03 -11.94 -6.39
N TRP A 29 0.25 -12.35 -6.33
CA TRP A 29 0.81 -13.01 -5.16
C TRP A 29 0.83 -12.11 -3.91
N LEU A 30 1.14 -10.82 -4.09
CA LEU A 30 1.07 -9.85 -2.99
C LEU A 30 -0.37 -9.66 -2.49
N LEU A 31 -1.34 -9.56 -3.41
CA LEU A 31 -2.76 -9.43 -3.06
C LEU A 31 -3.25 -10.65 -2.27
N LEU A 32 -2.91 -11.86 -2.72
CA LEU A 32 -3.22 -13.09 -1.99
C LEU A 32 -2.63 -13.06 -0.57
N GLY A 33 -1.39 -12.60 -0.41
CA GLY A 33 -0.77 -12.42 0.91
C GLY A 33 -1.50 -11.39 1.79
N VAL A 34 -1.90 -10.26 1.21
CA VAL A 34 -2.69 -9.22 1.89
C VAL A 34 -4.05 -9.76 2.33
N GLU A 35 -4.76 -10.47 1.45
CA GLU A 35 -6.08 -11.03 1.74
C GLU A 35 -6.00 -12.12 2.81
N ALA A 36 -5.08 -13.08 2.66
CA ALA A 36 -4.88 -14.15 3.65
C ALA A 36 -4.56 -13.57 5.04
N THR A 37 -3.66 -12.57 5.11
CA THR A 37 -3.30 -11.94 6.38
C THR A 37 -4.41 -11.07 6.95
N SER A 38 -5.27 -10.51 6.10
CA SER A 38 -6.45 -9.74 6.53
C SER A 38 -7.55 -10.66 7.09
N LEU A 39 -7.76 -11.84 6.50
CA LEU A 39 -8.65 -12.87 7.06
C LEU A 39 -8.13 -13.37 8.42
N MET A 40 -6.80 -13.48 8.56
CA MET A 40 -6.14 -13.91 9.79
C MET A 40 -5.85 -12.76 10.78
N MET A 41 -6.35 -11.55 10.54
CA MET A 41 -5.99 -10.34 11.28
C MET A 41 -6.16 -10.45 12.81
N LYS A 42 -7.14 -11.23 13.28
CA LYS A 42 -7.39 -11.47 14.71
C LYS A 42 -6.30 -12.33 15.39
N ARG A 43 -5.51 -13.08 14.61
CA ARG A 43 -4.46 -13.99 15.09
C ARG A 43 -3.05 -13.41 14.96
N LEU A 44 -2.90 -12.24 14.33
CA LEU A 44 -1.60 -11.62 14.03
C LEU A 44 -1.33 -10.42 14.94
N PRO A 45 -0.06 -10.19 15.34
CA PRO A 45 0.31 -8.96 16.01
C PRO A 45 -0.04 -7.75 15.14
N ARG A 46 -0.66 -6.73 15.75
CA ARG A 46 -1.23 -5.59 15.01
C ARG A 46 -0.18 -4.82 14.19
N LYS A 47 1.10 -4.83 14.61
CA LYS A 47 2.21 -4.21 13.86
C LYS A 47 2.53 -4.97 12.57
N VAL A 48 2.55 -6.31 12.62
CA VAL A 48 2.84 -7.18 11.47
C VAL A 48 1.73 -7.07 10.45
N TRP A 49 0.47 -7.22 10.87
CA TRP A 49 -0.69 -7.07 9.98
C TRP A 49 -0.70 -5.71 9.28
N HIS A 50 -0.46 -4.61 10.01
CA HIS A 50 -0.39 -3.29 9.39
C HIS A 50 0.76 -3.16 8.38
N GLY A 51 1.92 -3.77 8.65
CA GLY A 51 3.06 -3.77 7.73
C GLY A 51 2.73 -4.49 6.43
N ILE A 52 2.15 -5.69 6.53
CA ILE A 52 1.75 -6.47 5.34
C ILE A 52 0.64 -5.76 4.60
N HIS A 53 -0.39 -5.27 5.29
CA HIS A 53 -1.48 -4.53 4.66
C HIS A 53 -1.02 -3.22 3.98
N PHE A 54 0.14 -2.68 4.35
CA PHE A 54 0.72 -1.53 3.64
C PHE A 54 1.20 -1.90 2.22
N THR A 55 1.51 -3.17 1.97
CA THR A 55 1.87 -3.64 0.63
C THR A 55 0.70 -3.55 -0.37
N SER A 56 -0.54 -3.36 0.08
CA SER A 56 -1.68 -3.06 -0.80
C SER A 56 -1.49 -1.81 -1.66
N TYR A 57 -0.72 -0.82 -1.18
CA TYR A 57 -0.35 0.33 -2.00
C TYR A 57 0.58 -0.05 -3.15
N LEU A 58 1.48 -1.02 -2.92
CA LEU A 58 2.35 -1.56 -3.98
C LEU A 58 1.55 -2.41 -4.96
N VAL A 59 0.60 -3.23 -4.47
CA VAL A 59 -0.34 -3.99 -5.32
C VAL A 59 -1.06 -3.06 -6.28
N PHE A 60 -1.59 -1.93 -5.81
CA PHE A 60 -2.25 -0.96 -6.67
C PHE A 60 -1.34 -0.50 -7.82
N TRP A 61 -0.11 -0.06 -7.52
CA TRP A 61 0.82 0.41 -8.54
C TRP A 61 1.20 -0.68 -9.54
N LEU A 62 1.50 -1.89 -9.07
CA LEU A 62 1.84 -3.00 -9.95
C LEU A 62 0.68 -3.38 -10.88
N THR A 63 -0.55 -3.43 -10.35
CA THR A 63 -1.76 -3.69 -11.14
C THR A 63 -2.02 -2.57 -12.15
N SER A 64 -1.85 -1.30 -11.77
CA SER A 64 -2.00 -0.18 -12.70
C SER A 64 -0.97 -0.21 -13.83
N LEU A 65 0.29 -0.52 -13.53
CA LEU A 65 1.34 -0.65 -14.54
C LEU A 65 1.11 -1.88 -15.44
N HIS A 66 0.68 -3.01 -14.86
CA HIS A 66 0.24 -4.17 -15.61
C HIS A 66 -0.86 -3.79 -16.61
N ALA A 67 -1.93 -3.13 -16.16
CA ALA A 67 -3.01 -2.71 -17.02
C ALA A 67 -2.55 -1.71 -18.10
N ALA A 68 -1.69 -0.75 -17.76
CA ALA A 68 -1.21 0.24 -18.72
C ALA A 68 -0.34 -0.35 -19.84
N PHE A 69 0.47 -1.36 -19.54
CA PHE A 69 1.38 -1.96 -20.52
C PHE A 69 0.77 -3.19 -21.23
N ALA A 70 -0.04 -3.98 -20.53
CA ALA A 70 -0.69 -5.15 -21.10
C ALA A 70 -1.99 -4.80 -21.83
N GLY A 71 -2.76 -3.82 -21.32
CA GLY A 71 -4.08 -3.44 -21.81
C GLY A 71 -4.07 -3.03 -23.28
N THR A 72 -4.99 -3.61 -24.04
CA THR A 72 -5.19 -3.28 -25.46
C THR A 72 -5.96 -1.96 -25.63
N ASP A 73 -6.69 -1.56 -24.60
CA ASP A 73 -7.53 -0.36 -24.52
C ASP A 73 -6.87 0.77 -23.71
N ALA A 74 -5.58 0.68 -23.39
CA ALA A 74 -4.86 1.67 -22.58
C ALA A 74 -4.87 3.10 -23.19
N THR A 75 -5.12 3.23 -24.50
CA THR A 75 -5.26 4.52 -25.20
C THR A 75 -6.70 5.05 -25.21
N SER A 76 -7.67 4.26 -24.74
CA SER A 76 -9.07 4.66 -24.65
C SER A 76 -9.24 5.81 -23.63
N PRO A 77 -10.00 6.88 -23.97
CA PRO A 77 -10.29 7.96 -23.03
C PRO A 77 -10.94 7.47 -21.73
N ILE A 78 -11.81 6.44 -21.81
CA ILE A 78 -12.49 5.88 -20.64
C ILE A 78 -11.47 5.24 -19.70
N TYR A 79 -10.53 4.47 -20.23
CA TYR A 79 -9.44 3.88 -19.44
C TYR A 79 -8.59 4.98 -18.78
N GLN A 80 -8.17 5.98 -19.53
CA GLN A 80 -7.29 7.04 -19.01
C GLN A 80 -7.97 7.87 -17.91
N VAL A 81 -9.25 8.24 -18.10
CA VAL A 81 -10.02 9.00 -17.10
C VAL A 81 -10.20 8.17 -15.82
N THR A 82 -10.58 6.90 -15.95
CA THR A 82 -10.80 6.02 -14.78
C THR A 82 -9.48 5.72 -14.06
N ALA A 83 -8.38 5.52 -14.78
CA ALA A 83 -7.04 5.35 -14.21
C ALA A 83 -6.59 6.61 -13.45
N ALA A 84 -6.70 7.78 -14.08
CA ALA A 84 -6.34 9.06 -13.46
C ALA A 84 -7.19 9.34 -12.21
N ALA A 85 -8.50 9.11 -12.27
CA ALA A 85 -9.40 9.26 -11.14
C ALA A 85 -9.03 8.32 -9.97
N SER A 86 -8.71 7.06 -10.28
CA SER A 86 -8.30 6.08 -9.27
C SER A 86 -6.98 6.46 -8.58
N ILE A 87 -5.98 6.89 -9.36
CA ILE A 87 -4.70 7.38 -8.84
C ILE A 87 -4.93 8.61 -7.95
N ALA A 88 -5.71 9.58 -8.43
CA ALA A 88 -6.04 10.79 -7.68
C ALA A 88 -6.74 10.48 -6.35
N ALA A 89 -7.71 9.56 -6.36
CA ALA A 89 -8.41 9.11 -5.16
C ALA A 89 -7.46 8.49 -4.12
N ILE A 90 -6.50 7.66 -4.56
CA ILE A 90 -5.52 7.03 -3.66
C ILE A 90 -4.53 8.05 -3.11
N VAL A 91 -4.01 8.95 -3.94
CA VAL A 91 -3.11 10.03 -3.50
C VAL A 91 -3.82 10.94 -2.49
N TRP A 92 -5.09 11.29 -2.75
CA TRP A 92 -5.91 12.06 -1.83
C TRP A 92 -6.12 11.32 -0.50
N ALA A 93 -6.57 10.07 -0.54
CA ALA A 93 -6.83 9.28 0.66
C ALA A 93 -5.56 9.09 1.50
N LEU A 94 -4.40 8.86 0.86
CA LEU A 94 -3.12 8.74 1.55
C LEU A 94 -2.70 10.08 2.20
N SER A 95 -2.86 11.19 1.48
CA SER A 95 -2.56 12.54 1.97
C SER A 95 -3.42 12.88 3.19
N TYR A 96 -4.73 12.62 3.10
CA TYR A 96 -5.68 12.79 4.20
C TYR A 96 -5.31 11.93 5.42
N ARG A 97 -4.96 10.66 5.20
CA ARG A 97 -4.55 9.73 6.26
C ARG A 97 -3.28 10.19 6.98
N ILE A 98 -2.32 10.75 6.26
CA ILE A 98 -1.07 11.27 6.85
C ILE A 98 -1.36 12.58 7.62
N ALA A 99 -2.15 13.48 7.06
CA ALA A 99 -2.50 14.76 7.67
C ALA A 99 -3.23 14.57 9.01
N THR A 100 -4.23 13.69 9.05
CA THR A 100 -5.00 13.38 10.27
C THR A 100 -4.13 12.72 11.35
N ARG A 101 -3.26 11.77 10.99
CA ARG A 101 -2.29 11.16 11.93
C ARG A 101 -1.32 12.18 12.52
N ARG A 102 -0.86 13.14 11.72
CA ARG A 102 0.02 14.23 12.19
C ARG A 102 -0.72 15.19 13.11
N ALA A 103 -1.98 15.51 12.81
CA ALA A 103 -2.81 16.38 13.64
C ALA A 103 -3.02 15.80 15.04
N VAL A 104 -3.40 14.52 15.15
CA VAL A 104 -3.58 13.84 16.44
C VAL A 104 -2.28 13.82 17.26
N ARG A 105 -1.16 13.41 16.66
CA ARG A 105 0.15 13.41 17.35
C ARG A 105 0.61 14.80 17.80
N ARG A 106 0.27 15.85 17.04
CA ARG A 106 0.56 17.24 17.41
C ARG A 106 -0.28 17.67 18.61
N ALA A 107 -1.56 17.32 18.63
CA ALA A 107 -2.44 17.60 19.76
C ALA A 107 -1.95 16.90 21.04
N GLU A 108 -1.63 15.61 20.98
CA GLU A 108 -1.07 14.85 22.12
C GLU A 108 0.25 15.44 22.66
N ARG A 109 1.14 15.91 21.77
CA ARG A 109 2.39 16.56 22.20
C ARG A 109 2.14 17.89 22.90
N ASN A 110 1.16 18.66 22.44
CA ASN A 110 0.84 19.97 23.00
C ASN A 110 0.08 19.86 24.33
N SER A 111 -0.69 18.79 24.55
CA SER A 111 -1.44 18.55 25.78
C SER A 111 -0.62 17.89 26.89
N ASN A 112 0.53 17.29 26.56
CA ASN A 112 1.43 16.71 27.55
C ASN A 112 2.56 17.71 27.88
N PRO A 113 2.40 18.58 28.91
CA PRO A 113 3.48 19.46 29.30
C PRO A 113 4.69 18.59 29.67
N LYS A 114 5.83 18.89 29.04
CA LYS A 114 7.13 18.29 29.39
C LYS A 114 7.24 18.36 30.93
N PRO A 115 7.41 17.23 31.65
CA PRO A 115 7.56 17.31 33.10
C PRO A 115 8.73 18.25 33.35
N MET A 116 8.44 19.42 33.92
CA MET A 116 9.48 20.33 34.38
C MET A 116 10.34 19.47 35.29
N SER A 117 11.61 19.29 34.91
CA SER A 117 12.61 18.69 35.77
C SER A 117 12.42 19.34 37.13
N SER A 118 11.97 18.54 38.10
CA SER A 118 11.73 18.99 39.46
C SER A 118 12.97 19.80 39.85
N PRO A 119 12.84 21.11 40.13
CA PRO A 119 13.98 21.90 40.56
C PRO A 119 14.53 21.16 41.76
N ASN A 120 15.76 20.68 41.61
CA ASN A 120 16.55 20.00 42.62
C ASN A 120 16.29 20.70 43.95
N ARG A 121 15.36 20.14 44.74
CA ARG A 121 14.96 20.65 46.04
C ARG A 121 16.18 20.38 46.90
N LEU A 122 17.03 21.39 46.97
CA LEU A 122 17.77 21.79 48.15
C LEU A 122 18.01 20.60 49.08
N ARG A 123 19.09 19.85 48.82
CA ARG A 123 19.78 19.16 49.91
C ARG A 123 20.44 20.24 50.76
N GLU A 124 19.60 20.90 51.56
CA GLU A 124 19.98 21.42 52.86
C GLU A 124 20.15 20.22 53.79
N VAL A 125 21.39 19.91 54.15
CA VAL A 125 21.86 19.52 55.49
C VAL A 125 23.38 19.61 55.54
#